data_AF-A0A9E6EKR2-F1
#
_entry.id   AF-A0A9E6EKR2-F1
#
_cell.length_a   1.000
_cell.length_b   1.000
_cell.length_c   1.000
_cell.angle_alpha   90.00
_cell.angle_beta   90.00
_cell.angle_gamma   90.00
#
_symmetry.space_group_name_H-M   'P 1'
#
loop_
_entity.id
_entity.type
_entity.pdbx_description
1 polymer ?
#
loop_
_entity_poly.entity_id
_entity_poly.type
_entity_poly.pdbx_seq_one_letter_code
_entity_poly.pdbx_strand_id
1 'polypeptide(L)' 'MAQILADRRDIDFVLHEQLKVETLSTHDRFADFSRKSIDLIINEARNLAVKEILPTQVDGDRVGARFDAGGVKVGLA' A
#
# COMPACT_ATOMS: atom_id res chain seq x y z
N MET A 1 -9.38 -16.69 -5.94
CA MET A 1 -8.71 -15.91 -7.00
C MET A 1 -7.31 -15.58 -6.54
N ALA A 2 -6.30 -15.71 -7.39
CA ALA A 2 -4.95 -15.26 -7.07
C ALA A 2 -4.98 -13.74 -6.84
N GLN A 3 -4.51 -13.29 -5.68
CA GLN A 3 -4.25 -11.87 -5.45
C GLN A 3 -3.10 -11.45 -6.37
N ILE A 4 -3.28 -10.38 -7.15
CA ILE A 4 -2.27 -9.89 -8.10
C ILE A 4 -1.03 -9.36 -7.36
N LEU A 5 -1.23 -8.86 -6.14
CA LEU A 5 -0.20 -8.33 -5.23
C LEU A 5 -0.25 -9.08 -3.89
N ALA A 6 0.39 -8.53 -2.86
CA ALA A 6 0.50 -9.09 -1.50
C ALA A 6 -0.78 -9.77 -1.01
N ASP A 7 -0.65 -10.97 -0.43
CA ASP A 7 -1.79 -11.74 0.04
C ASP A 7 -2.49 -11.03 1.20
N ARG A 8 -3.81 -10.81 1.04
CA ARG A 8 -4.63 -10.16 2.07
C ARG A 8 -4.69 -11.01 3.34
N ARG A 9 -4.77 -12.34 3.19
CA ARG A 9 -4.95 -13.23 4.34
C ARG A 9 -3.75 -13.22 5.26
N ASP A 10 -2.55 -13.21 4.68
CA ASP A 10 -1.28 -13.15 5.42
C ASP A 10 -1.13 -11.82 6.18
N ILE A 11 -1.45 -10.70 5.53
CA ILE A 11 -1.46 -9.38 6.19
C ILE A 11 -2.43 -9.36 7.37
N ASP A 12 -3.65 -9.86 7.18
CA ASP A 12 -4.65 -9.92 8.25
C ASP A 12 -4.22 -10.83 9.40
N PHE A 13 -3.54 -11.94 9.11
CA PHE A 13 -2.97 -12.83 10.12
C PHE A 13 -1.91 -12.11 10.96
N VAL A 14 -0.94 -11.47 10.30
CA VAL A 14 0.13 -10.75 10.99
C VAL A 14 -0.43 -9.64 11.87
N LEU A 15 -1.32 -8.81 11.33
CA LEU A 15 -1.86 -7.66 12.07
C LEU A 15 -2.76 -8.11 13.23
N HIS A 16 -3.74 -8.97 12.97
CA HIS A 16 -4.81 -9.20 13.94
C HIS A 16 -4.63 -10.45 14.80
N GLU A 17 -3.94 -11.48 14.31
CA GLU A 17 -3.77 -12.73 15.06
C GLU A 17 -2.42 -12.76 15.79
N GLN A 18 -1.34 -12.46 15.07
CA GLN A 18 0.00 -12.48 15.64
C GLN A 18 0.26 -11.24 16.51
N LEU A 19 -0.01 -10.05 16.00
CA LEU A 19 0.34 -8.79 16.67
C LEU A 19 -0.82 -8.18 17.47
N LYS A 20 -2.07 -8.53 17.16
CA LYS A 20 -3.28 -7.96 17.78
C LYS A 20 -3.24 -6.43 17.83
N VAL A 21 -2.90 -5.82 16.68
CA VAL A 21 -2.57 -4.39 16.56
C VAL A 21 -3.68 -3.46 17.05
N GLU A 22 -4.94 -3.90 17.02
CA GLU A 22 -6.07 -3.13 17.52
C GLU A 22 -5.98 -2.82 19.02
N THR A 23 -5.23 -3.63 19.78
CA THR A 23 -5.00 -3.39 21.22
C THR A 23 -4.23 -2.10 21.49
N LEU A 24 -3.47 -1.61 20.50
CA LEU A 24 -2.74 -0.35 20.60
C LEU A 24 -3.68 0.85 20.72
N SER A 25 -4.94 0.75 20.26
CA SER A 25 -5.95 1.80 20.42
C SER A 25 -6.28 2.14 21.87
N THR A 26 -5.86 1.31 22.83
CA THR A 26 -5.97 1.61 24.27
C THR A 26 -5.00 2.71 24.72
N HIS A 27 -3.97 3.01 23.93
CA HIS A 27 -3.06 4.13 24.19
C HIS A 27 -3.53 5.36 23.43
N ASP A 28 -3.57 6.52 24.11
CA ASP A 28 -4.04 7.80 23.54
C ASP A 28 -3.38 8.15 22.19
N ARG A 29 -2.09 7.82 22.02
CA ARG A 29 -1.34 8.08 20.78
C ARG A 29 -1.89 7.33 19.56
N PHE A 30 -2.63 6.25 19.77
CA PHE A 30 -3.14 5.38 18.71
C PHE A 30 -4.65 5.15 18.78
N ALA A 31 -5.37 5.98 19.54
CA ALA A 31 -6.80 5.80 19.81
C ALA A 31 -7.67 5.68 18.53
N ASP A 32 -7.27 6.32 17.44
CA ASP A 32 -8.01 6.31 16.16
C ASP A 32 -7.85 5.00 15.36
N PHE A 33 -6.89 4.15 15.72
CA PHE A 33 -6.57 2.90 15.01
C PHE A 33 -7.36 1.71 15.56
N SER A 34 -8.69 1.83 15.53
CA SER A 34 -9.57 0.68 15.75
C SER A 34 -9.37 -0.39 14.67
N ARG A 35 -9.77 -1.64 14.95
CA ARG A 35 -9.75 -2.73 13.94
C ARG A 35 -10.41 -2.32 12.61
N LYS A 36 -11.57 -1.66 12.69
CA LYS A 36 -12.29 -1.16 11.52
C LYS A 36 -11.48 -0.11 10.75
N SER A 37 -10.84 0.82 11.47
CA SER A 37 -9.97 1.85 10.87
C SER A 37 -8.79 1.20 10.14
N ILE A 38 -8.14 0.24 10.78
CA ILE A 38 -7.00 -0.50 10.21
C ILE A 38 -7.43 -1.26 8.95
N ASP A 39 -8.55 -2.00 9.02
CA ASP A 39 -9.05 -2.77 7.88
C ASP A 39 -9.38 -1.88 6.67
N LEU A 40 -9.97 -0.70 6.93
CA LEU A 40 -10.24 0.32 5.92
C LEU A 40 -8.95 0.82 5.26
N ILE A 41 -7.93 1.15 6.05
CA ILE A 41 -6.63 1.63 5.54
C ILE A 41 -5.99 0.57 4.64
N ILE A 42 -5.96 -0.70 5.06
CA ILE A 42 -5.36 -1.77 4.25
C ILE A 42 -6.15 -2.00 2.95
N ASN A 43 -7.48 -1.84 2.99
CA ASN A 43 -8.31 -1.93 1.78
C ASN A 43 -8.01 -0.80 0.79
N GLU A 44 -7.94 0.45 1.26
CA GLU A 44 -7.64 1.58 0.38
C GLU A 44 -6.20 1.55 -0.13
N ALA A 45 -5.24 1.14 0.70
CA ALA A 45 -3.85 0.93 0.26
C ALA A 45 -3.78 -0.10 -0.87
N ARG A 46 -4.54 -1.20 -0.78
CA ARG A 46 -4.63 -2.20 -1.86
C ARG A 46 -5.30 -1.64 -3.10
N ASN A 47 -6.40 -0.90 -2.94
CA ASN A 47 -7.12 -0.27 -4.05
C ASN A 47 -6.19 0.66 -4.84
N LEU A 48 -5.46 1.54 -4.13
CA LEU A 48 -4.43 2.40 -4.70
C LEU A 48 -3.31 1.60 -5.38
N ALA A 49 -2.79 0.56 -4.72
CA ALA A 49 -1.71 -0.26 -5.25
C ALA A 49 -2.09 -0.94 -6.58
N VAL A 50 -3.31 -1.47 -6.68
CA VAL A 50 -3.78 -2.19 -7.88
C VAL A 50 -4.19 -1.23 -9.00
N LYS A 51 -4.88 -0.14 -8.68
CA LYS A 51 -5.47 0.74 -9.70
C LYS A 51 -4.55 1.84 -10.19
N GLU A 52 -3.68 2.36 -9.33
CA GLU A 52 -2.87 3.53 -9.65
C GLU A 52 -1.38 3.18 -9.71
N ILE A 53 -0.87 2.41 -8.75
CA ILE A 53 0.58 2.12 -8.69
C ILE A 53 0.97 1.03 -9.69
N LEU A 54 0.28 -0.11 -9.70
CA LEU A 54 0.63 -1.24 -10.57
C LEU A 54 0.66 -0.88 -12.06
N PRO A 55 -0.25 -0.07 -12.63
CA PRO A 55 -0.16 0.34 -14.03
C PRO A 55 1.14 1.07 -14.37
N THR A 56 1.71 1.82 -13.42
CA THR A 56 2.99 2.54 -13.63
C THR A 56 4.20 1.60 -13.72
N GLN A 57 4.07 0.32 -13.32
CA GLN A 57 5.19 -0.63 -13.30
C GLN A 57 5.83 -0.78 -14.69
N VAL A 58 5.00 -0.93 -15.73
CA VAL A 58 5.49 -1.20 -17.08
C VAL A 58 6.20 0.02 -17.65
N ASP A 59 5.62 1.21 -17.49
CA ASP A 59 6.20 2.45 -18.02
C ASP A 59 7.44 2.87 -17.22
N GLY A 60 7.41 2.66 -15.89
CA GLY A 60 8.56 2.88 -15.03
C GLY A 60 9.77 2.05 -15.45
N ASP A 61 9.56 0.80 -15.85
CA ASP A 61 10.62 -0.10 -16.35
C ASP A 61 11.08 0.24 -17.78
N ARG A 62 10.12 0.45 -18.70
CA ARG A 62 10.41 0.58 -20.14
C ARG A 62 10.78 2.00 -20.57
N VAL A 63 10.16 3.01 -19.98
CA VAL A 63 10.38 4.43 -20.32
C VAL A 63 11.45 5.04 -19.40
N GLY A 64 11.33 4.74 -18.10
CA GLY A 64 12.27 5.18 -17.07
C GLY A 64 12.31 6.70 -16.87
N ALA A 65 13.30 7.14 -16.10
CA ALA A 65 13.61 8.56 -15.93
C ALA A 65 14.63 9.02 -16.99
N ARG A 66 14.52 10.27 -17.43
CA ARG A 66 15.43 10.90 -18.40
C ARG A 66 16.04 12.15 -17.81
N PHE A 67 17.36 12.26 -17.90
CA PHE A 67 18.09 13.48 -17.59
C PHE A 67 18.29 14.29 -18.87
N ASP A 68 17.88 15.56 -18.84
CA ASP A 68 18.03 16.49 -19.96
C ASP A 68 18.24 17.92 -19.43
N ALA A 69 19.24 18.62 -19.97
CA ALA A 69 19.58 20.00 -19.64
C ALA A 69 19.62 20.34 -18.13
N GLY A 70 20.12 19.43 -17.30
CA GLY A 70 20.23 19.65 -15.84
C GLY A 70 18.99 19.22 -15.04
N GLY A 71 17.91 18.78 -15.69
CA GLY A 71 16.68 18.32 -15.04
C GLY A 71 16.41 16.82 -15.26
N VAL A 72 15.71 16.20 -14.32
CA VAL A 72 15.22 14.82 -14.44
C VAL A 72 13.71 14.83 -14.65
N LYS A 73 13.25 14.11 -15.68
CA LYS A 73 11.83 13.88 -15.96
C LYS A 73 11.51 12.40 -15.86
N VAL A 74 10.36 12.07 -15.30
CA VAL A 74 9.81 10.70 -15.30
C VAL A 74 8.85 10.54 -16.46
N GLY A 75 8.94 9.41 -17.17
CA GLY A 75 7.95 9.04 -18.18
C GLY A 75 6.63 8.68 -17.52
N LEU A 76 5.59 9.46 -17.79
CA LEU A 76 4.20 9.12 -17.50
C LEU A 76 3.52 8.93 -18.86
N ALA A 77 2.83 7.81 -19.06
CA ALA A 77 1.96 7.58 -20.21
C ALA A 77 0.70 8.46 -20.13
#